data_AF-A0A1Q6VA73-F1
#
_entry.id   AF-A0A1Q6VA73-F1
#
_cell.length_a   1.000
_cell.length_b   1.000
_cell.length_c   1.000
_cell.angle_alpha   90.00
_cell.angle_beta   90.00
_cell.angle_gamma   90.00
#
_symmetry.space_group_name_H-M   'P 1'
#
loop_
_entity.id
_entity.type
_entity.pdbx_description
1 polymer ?
#
loop_
_entity_poly.entity_id
_entity_poly.type
_entity_poly.pdbx_seq_one_letter_code
_entity_poly.pdbx_strand_id
1 'polypeptide(L)'
;MRKSRRNKNALSVAGRVTILIAAILLPLLLTSCGKQGQEGEKKTAQKNEDDFLDKKAKPEERKYLLVAKPFFIAVASRNYAAAYALLSSHARARMSLNQFTPAQQDADFQRNESYPMTNVTAEQFAYLVQYVEAAHGAPRAPKMLNVFSTDPDVLNRRSREQFGAMDSMFAIGAMPDWIPADIRRASLRGQIHTELSPQELANVAQRQGITVEELKKDQDFDPYFNLKVVLVEEAGQLKVGYFEFLPPSMMD
;
A
#
# COMPACT_ATOMS: atom_id res chain seq x y z
N MET A 1 -25.33 -66.78 17.22
CA MET A 1 -25.06 -68.18 16.79
C MET A 1 -25.29 -68.27 15.29
N ARG A 2 -24.29 -68.81 14.55
CA ARG A 2 -24.35 -69.53 13.26
C ARG A 2 -25.04 -68.86 12.05
N LYS A 3 -24.25 -68.48 11.03
CA LYS A 3 -23.92 -69.23 9.77
C LYS A 3 -25.10 -69.18 8.76
N SER A 4 -24.95 -68.98 7.46
CA SER A 4 -24.00 -69.54 6.48
C SER A 4 -24.34 -68.88 5.11
N ARG A 5 -23.38 -68.42 4.29
CA ARG A 5 -22.86 -69.08 3.05
C ARG A 5 -23.96 -69.52 2.05
N ARG A 6 -23.85 -69.37 0.72
CA ARG A 6 -22.69 -69.32 -0.19
C ARG A 6 -23.17 -69.07 -1.63
N ASN A 7 -22.34 -68.38 -2.41
CA ASN A 7 -21.90 -68.58 -3.81
C ASN A 7 -22.75 -69.36 -4.83
N LYS A 8 -22.77 -68.89 -6.09
CA LYS A 8 -21.87 -69.26 -7.21
C LYS A 8 -22.28 -68.46 -8.48
N ASN A 9 -21.35 -67.72 -9.11
CA ASN A 9 -20.63 -68.04 -10.38
C ASN A 9 -21.56 -67.96 -11.63
N ALA A 10 -21.18 -67.48 -12.83
CA ALA A 10 -19.87 -67.29 -13.45
C ALA A 10 -19.98 -66.61 -14.84
N LEU A 11 -18.82 -66.14 -15.36
CA LEU A 11 -18.36 -66.12 -16.77
C LEU A 11 -18.98 -65.07 -17.72
N SER A 12 -18.26 -64.35 -18.60
CA SER A 12 -17.05 -64.67 -19.40
C SER A 12 -16.49 -63.35 -20.03
N VAL A 13 -15.20 -62.97 -19.90
CA VAL A 13 -14.04 -63.11 -20.86
C VAL A 13 -14.22 -62.27 -22.16
N ALA A 14 -13.29 -61.51 -22.77
CA ALA A 14 -11.82 -61.32 -22.85
C ALA A 14 -11.55 -59.91 -23.49
N GLY A 15 -10.35 -59.31 -23.57
CA GLY A 15 -8.99 -59.68 -23.20
C GLY A 15 -7.91 -58.78 -23.86
N ARG A 16 -6.68 -58.88 -23.32
CA ARG A 16 -5.32 -58.57 -23.89
C ARG A 16 -4.96 -57.08 -24.04
N VAL A 17 -4.05 -56.44 -23.28
CA VAL A 17 -2.60 -56.64 -23.00
C VAL A 17 -1.74 -56.70 -24.27
N THR A 18 -0.79 -55.78 -24.45
CA THR A 18 0.68 -56.02 -24.56
C THR A 18 1.46 -54.68 -24.63
N ILE A 19 2.57 -54.63 -23.87
CA ILE A 19 3.61 -53.60 -23.77
C ILE A 19 4.58 -53.71 -24.95
N LEU A 20 5.17 -52.60 -25.46
CA LEU A 20 6.48 -52.67 -26.12
C LEU A 20 7.29 -51.38 -25.92
N ILE A 21 8.48 -51.58 -25.37
CA ILE A 21 9.62 -50.67 -25.22
C ILE A 21 10.39 -50.66 -26.55
N ALA A 22 10.91 -49.51 -26.96
CA ALA A 22 12.08 -49.45 -27.84
C ALA A 22 12.90 -48.18 -27.58
N ALA A 23 14.14 -48.38 -27.13
CA ALA A 23 15.20 -47.40 -27.01
C ALA A 23 16.02 -47.36 -28.32
N ILE A 24 16.50 -46.18 -28.76
CA ILE A 24 17.61 -46.08 -29.71
C ILE A 24 18.56 -44.93 -29.30
N LEU A 25 19.85 -45.26 -29.45
CA LEU A 25 21.10 -44.67 -28.94
C LEU A 25 21.58 -43.37 -29.60
N LEU A 26 22.43 -42.67 -28.83
CA LEU A 26 23.41 -41.62 -29.19
C LEU A 26 24.33 -41.95 -30.38
N PRO A 27 25.04 -40.92 -30.92
CA PRO A 27 26.49 -40.91 -30.69
C PRO A 27 27.08 -39.55 -30.21
N LEU A 28 28.20 -39.71 -29.49
CA LEU A 28 29.15 -38.73 -28.93
C LEU A 28 30.02 -38.00 -29.97
N LEU A 29 30.80 -37.03 -29.44
CA LEU A 29 32.15 -36.52 -29.79
C LEU A 29 32.13 -34.97 -29.82
N LEU A 30 33.06 -34.15 -29.31
CA LEU A 30 34.27 -34.21 -28.47
C LEU A 30 34.64 -32.74 -28.09
N THR A 31 35.22 -32.54 -26.90
CA THR A 31 36.23 -31.51 -26.48
C THR A 31 36.03 -30.00 -26.71
N SER A 32 36.08 -29.20 -25.64
CA SER A 32 37.05 -28.08 -25.50
C SER A 32 37.08 -27.50 -24.08
N CYS A 33 38.29 -27.29 -23.54
CA CYS A 33 38.60 -26.52 -22.33
C CYS A 33 38.21 -25.04 -22.45
N GLY A 34 37.86 -24.39 -21.33
CA GLY A 34 37.89 -22.92 -21.32
C GLY A 34 37.28 -22.22 -20.12
N LYS A 35 38.16 -21.80 -19.20
CA LYS A 35 38.09 -20.61 -18.33
C LYS A 35 36.96 -20.46 -17.30
N GLN A 36 37.43 -20.32 -16.06
CA GLN A 36 36.78 -19.58 -14.98
C GLN A 36 36.15 -18.28 -15.49
N GLY A 37 34.82 -18.22 -15.47
CA GLY A 37 34.05 -17.00 -15.43
C GLY A 37 33.37 -16.95 -14.07
N GLN A 38 33.96 -16.20 -13.16
CA GLN A 38 33.34 -15.84 -11.90
C GLN A 38 32.19 -14.88 -12.26
N GLU A 39 31.02 -15.43 -12.61
CA GLU A 39 29.78 -14.67 -12.67
C GLU A 39 29.52 -14.17 -11.26
N GLY A 40 29.88 -12.90 -11.06
CA GLY A 40 29.41 -12.13 -9.93
C GLY A 40 27.91 -12.28 -9.87
N GLU A 41 27.47 -13.00 -8.85
CA GLU A 41 26.11 -13.05 -8.36
C GLU A 41 25.69 -11.59 -8.16
N LYS A 42 25.09 -10.98 -9.19
CA LYS A 42 24.24 -9.81 -9.00
C LYS A 42 23.09 -10.34 -8.17
N LYS A 43 23.25 -10.29 -6.85
CA LYS A 43 22.14 -10.17 -5.91
C LYS A 43 21.41 -8.88 -6.28
N THR A 44 20.55 -8.96 -7.29
CA THR A 44 19.30 -8.22 -7.24
C THR A 44 18.62 -8.70 -5.98
N ALA A 45 18.85 -7.98 -4.88
CA ALA A 45 18.05 -8.11 -3.69
C ALA A 45 16.61 -7.88 -4.15
N GLN A 46 15.87 -8.97 -4.32
CA GLN A 46 14.44 -8.93 -4.56
C GLN A 46 13.86 -8.30 -3.29
N LYS A 47 13.69 -6.97 -3.33
CA LYS A 47 13.13 -6.19 -2.23
C LYS A 47 11.82 -6.87 -1.87
N ASN A 48 11.72 -7.38 -0.65
CA ASN A 48 10.55 -8.13 -0.23
C ASN A 48 9.36 -7.17 -0.35
N GLU A 49 8.24 -7.63 -0.92
CA GLU A 49 7.04 -6.80 -1.07
C GLU A 49 6.51 -6.28 0.29
N ASP A 50 6.97 -6.84 1.40
CA ASP A 50 6.65 -6.44 2.77
C ASP A 50 7.71 -5.54 3.43
N ASP A 51 8.80 -5.17 2.75
CA ASP A 51 9.93 -4.47 3.40
C ASP A 51 9.57 -3.10 3.98
N PHE A 52 8.54 -2.45 3.45
CA PHE A 52 8.05 -1.16 3.94
C PHE A 52 7.05 -1.30 5.10
N LEU A 53 6.58 -2.51 5.42
CA LEU A 53 5.71 -2.72 6.57
C LEU A 53 6.53 -2.71 7.86
N ASP A 54 6.00 -2.06 8.90
CA ASP A 54 6.64 -2.09 10.22
C ASP A 54 6.82 -3.54 10.71
N LYS A 55 8.09 -3.94 10.81
CA LYS A 55 8.50 -5.28 11.25
C LYS A 55 8.34 -5.46 12.77
N LYS A 56 8.12 -4.38 13.51
CA LYS A 56 7.93 -4.35 14.97
C LYS A 56 6.46 -4.23 15.38
N ALA A 57 5.54 -4.11 14.43
CA ALA A 57 4.11 -4.05 14.71
C ALA A 57 3.65 -5.28 15.49
N LYS A 58 2.73 -5.07 16.44
CA LYS A 58 2.23 -6.16 17.28
C LYS A 58 1.47 -7.19 16.42
N PRO A 59 1.39 -8.47 16.82
CA PRO A 59 0.68 -9.49 16.05
C PRO A 59 -0.76 -9.10 15.69
N GLU A 60 -1.48 -8.48 16.61
CA GLU A 60 -2.86 -8.00 16.43
C GLU A 60 -2.99 -6.80 15.48
N GLU A 61 -1.91 -6.02 15.31
CA GLU A 61 -1.86 -4.84 14.42
C GLU A 61 -1.49 -5.23 12.99
N ARG A 62 -0.79 -6.36 12.81
CA ARG A 62 -0.33 -6.83 11.48
C ARG A 62 -1.46 -6.94 10.47
N LYS A 63 -2.67 -7.33 10.90
CA LYS A 63 -3.85 -7.41 10.03
C LYS A 63 -4.19 -6.06 9.38
N TYR A 64 -4.00 -4.94 10.08
CA TYR A 64 -4.28 -3.61 9.55
C TYR A 64 -3.25 -3.19 8.51
N LEU A 65 -1.97 -3.51 8.74
CA LEU A 65 -0.90 -3.29 7.77
C LEU A 65 -1.17 -4.06 6.48
N LEU A 66 -1.56 -5.33 6.57
CA LEU A 66 -1.86 -6.17 5.41
C LEU A 66 -3.08 -5.66 4.62
N VAL A 67 -4.09 -5.12 5.30
CA VAL A 67 -5.26 -4.52 4.64
C VAL A 67 -4.91 -3.20 3.95
N ALA A 68 -4.08 -2.35 4.55
CA ALA A 68 -3.70 -1.07 3.97
C ALA A 68 -2.64 -1.20 2.87
N LYS A 69 -1.79 -2.24 2.92
CA LYS A 69 -0.68 -2.49 1.98
C LYS A 69 -1.08 -2.29 0.50
N PRO A 70 -2.17 -2.88 -0.02
CA PRO A 70 -2.54 -2.74 -1.43
C PRO A 70 -2.87 -1.30 -1.83
N PHE A 71 -3.42 -0.49 -0.90
CA PHE A 71 -3.73 0.92 -1.16
C PHE A 71 -2.45 1.73 -1.33
N PHE A 72 -1.48 1.56 -0.44
CA PHE A 72 -0.17 2.23 -0.52
C PHE A 72 0.59 1.82 -1.79
N ILE A 73 0.57 0.54 -2.16
CA ILE A 73 1.18 0.05 -3.40
C ILE A 73 0.49 0.67 -4.62
N ALA A 74 -0.85 0.73 -4.64
CA ALA A 74 -1.60 1.28 -5.75
C ALA A 74 -1.33 2.79 -5.94
N VAL A 75 -1.26 3.56 -4.85
CA VAL A 75 -0.86 4.98 -4.91
C VAL A 75 0.58 5.13 -5.40
N ALA A 76 1.52 4.37 -4.82
CA ALA A 76 2.93 4.45 -5.19
C ALA A 76 3.22 4.03 -6.63
N SER A 77 2.43 3.10 -7.17
CA SER A 77 2.51 2.66 -8.57
C SER A 77 1.65 3.50 -9.53
N ARG A 78 1.02 4.57 -9.02
CA ARG A 78 0.13 5.47 -9.78
C ARG A 78 -1.07 4.75 -10.42
N ASN A 79 -1.45 3.59 -9.86
CA ASN A 79 -2.64 2.84 -10.24
C ASN A 79 -3.85 3.34 -9.43
N TYR A 80 -4.29 4.57 -9.73
CA TYR A 80 -5.34 5.24 -8.95
C TYR A 80 -6.71 4.59 -9.07
N ALA A 81 -6.98 3.86 -10.15
CA ALA A 81 -8.18 3.04 -10.26
C ALA A 81 -8.18 1.91 -9.21
N ALA A 82 -7.04 1.22 -9.03
CA ALA A 82 -6.91 0.19 -8.00
C ALA A 82 -6.94 0.78 -6.59
N ALA A 83 -6.31 1.94 -6.36
CA ALA A 83 -6.39 2.63 -5.07
C ALA A 83 -7.84 3.01 -4.73
N TYR A 84 -8.56 3.59 -5.69
CA TYR A 84 -9.97 3.95 -5.55
C TYR A 84 -10.85 2.73 -5.25
N ALA A 85 -10.58 1.58 -5.87
CA ALA A 85 -11.32 0.34 -5.65
C ALA A 85 -11.27 -0.17 -4.20
N LEU A 86 -10.24 0.22 -3.43
CA LEU A 86 -10.04 -0.15 -2.02
C LEU A 86 -10.72 0.80 -1.03
N LEU A 87 -11.25 1.93 -1.51
CA LEU A 87 -11.99 2.88 -0.69
C LEU A 87 -13.35 2.32 -0.26
N SER A 88 -13.73 2.61 0.98
CA SER A 88 -15.09 2.40 1.49
C SER A 88 -16.12 3.29 0.78
N SER A 89 -17.41 2.96 0.92
CA SER A 89 -18.49 3.83 0.48
C SER A 89 -18.44 5.20 1.17
N HIS A 90 -18.02 5.23 2.44
CA HIS A 90 -17.79 6.47 3.18
C HIS A 90 -16.73 7.35 2.49
N ALA A 91 -15.51 6.87 2.29
CA ALA A 91 -14.45 7.64 1.64
C ALA A 91 -14.85 8.18 0.26
N ARG A 92 -15.65 7.41 -0.51
CA ARG A 92 -16.14 7.81 -1.84
C ARG A 92 -17.28 8.82 -1.79
N ALA A 93 -18.06 8.86 -0.71
CA ALA A 93 -19.23 9.71 -0.60
C ALA A 93 -18.87 11.20 -0.69
N ARG A 94 -17.70 11.59 -0.18
CA ARG A 94 -17.27 12.99 -0.14
C ARG A 94 -15.75 13.11 -0.03
N MET A 95 -15.14 13.94 -0.86
CA MET A 95 -13.74 14.35 -0.73
C MET A 95 -13.55 15.86 -0.88
N SER A 96 -12.71 16.46 -0.05
CA SER A 96 -12.27 17.87 -0.20
C SER A 96 -10.84 17.94 -0.69
N LEU A 97 -10.44 19.10 -1.23
CA LEU A 97 -9.07 19.32 -1.66
C LEU A 97 -8.07 19.23 -0.50
N ASN A 98 -8.48 19.53 0.74
CA ASN A 98 -7.60 19.43 1.91
C ASN A 98 -7.11 18.01 2.21
N GLN A 99 -7.81 16.97 1.70
CA GLN A 99 -7.32 15.59 1.81
C GLN A 99 -6.15 15.29 0.87
N PHE A 100 -5.94 16.10 -0.16
CA PHE A 100 -4.91 15.89 -1.19
C PHE A 100 -3.77 16.91 -1.04
N THR A 101 -4.13 18.17 -0.81
CA THR A 101 -3.18 19.26 -0.58
C THR A 101 -3.72 20.14 0.57
N PRO A 102 -3.35 19.81 1.83
CA PRO A 102 -3.83 20.56 2.99
C PRO A 102 -3.49 22.04 2.87
N ALA A 103 -4.51 22.88 3.03
CA ALA A 103 -4.33 24.32 3.05
C ALA A 103 -3.49 24.76 4.26
N GLN A 104 -2.60 25.74 4.06
CA GLN A 104 -1.79 26.32 5.13
C GLN A 104 -2.54 27.44 5.89
N GLN A 105 -3.58 28.02 5.28
CA GLN A 105 -4.36 29.11 5.85
C GLN A 105 -5.80 28.65 6.13
N ASP A 106 -6.36 29.07 7.26
CA ASP A 106 -7.71 28.70 7.67
C ASP A 106 -8.77 29.09 6.63
N ALA A 107 -8.65 30.26 6.00
CA ALA A 107 -9.60 30.71 4.99
C ALA A 107 -9.62 29.77 3.77
N ASP A 108 -8.45 29.31 3.32
CA ASP A 108 -8.33 28.35 2.22
C ASP A 108 -8.85 26.98 2.63
N PHE A 109 -8.55 26.55 3.87
CA PHE A 109 -9.06 25.31 4.43
C PHE A 109 -10.59 25.29 4.43
N GLN A 110 -11.23 26.34 4.96
CA GLN A 110 -12.68 26.46 5.03
C GLN A 110 -13.31 26.51 3.64
N ARG A 111 -12.70 27.22 2.69
CA ARG A 111 -13.15 27.24 1.29
C ARG A 111 -13.13 25.84 0.68
N ASN A 112 -12.03 25.10 0.86
CA ASN A 112 -11.88 23.74 0.35
C ASN A 112 -12.90 22.77 0.98
N GLU A 113 -13.25 22.95 2.25
CA GLU A 113 -14.29 22.15 2.91
C GLU A 113 -15.73 22.54 2.52
N SER A 114 -15.94 23.78 2.09
CA SER A 114 -17.27 24.28 1.70
C SER A 114 -17.74 23.75 0.34
N TYR A 115 -16.81 23.36 -0.53
CA TYR A 115 -17.10 22.87 -1.89
C TYR A 115 -16.46 21.50 -2.16
N PRO A 116 -16.87 20.46 -1.42
CA PRO A 116 -16.34 19.12 -1.66
C PRO A 116 -16.89 18.50 -2.93
N MET A 117 -16.13 17.56 -3.50
CA MET A 117 -16.69 16.62 -4.46
C MET A 117 -17.51 15.57 -3.70
N THR A 118 -18.71 15.27 -4.19
CA THR A 118 -19.60 14.26 -3.62
C THR A 118 -19.81 13.12 -4.60
N ASN A 119 -19.98 11.89 -4.10
CA ASN A 119 -20.09 10.68 -4.93
C ASN A 119 -18.92 10.56 -5.92
N VAL A 120 -17.71 10.73 -5.39
CA VAL A 120 -16.47 10.85 -6.16
C VAL A 120 -16.26 9.61 -7.00
N THR A 121 -16.05 9.76 -8.31
CA THR A 121 -15.73 8.63 -9.20
C THR A 121 -14.23 8.29 -9.19
N ALA A 122 -13.85 7.18 -9.81
CA ALA A 122 -12.44 6.81 -9.95
C ALA A 122 -11.64 7.87 -10.75
N GLU A 123 -12.25 8.46 -11.77
CA GLU A 123 -11.64 9.52 -12.59
C GLU A 123 -11.45 10.81 -11.80
N GLN A 124 -12.46 11.20 -11.00
CA GLN A 124 -12.37 12.37 -10.13
C GLN A 124 -11.33 12.17 -9.03
N PHE A 125 -11.25 10.97 -8.44
CA PHE A 125 -10.18 10.63 -7.50
C PHE A 125 -8.81 10.75 -8.16
N ALA A 126 -8.61 10.16 -9.34
CA ALA A 126 -7.35 10.25 -10.07
C ALA A 126 -6.98 11.71 -10.41
N TYR A 127 -7.97 12.53 -10.79
CA TYR A 127 -7.79 13.97 -11.00
C TYR A 127 -7.34 14.69 -9.73
N LEU A 128 -7.97 14.42 -8.57
CA LEU A 128 -7.56 15.01 -7.30
C LEU A 128 -6.14 14.60 -6.89
N VAL A 129 -5.73 13.36 -7.16
CA VAL A 129 -4.36 12.90 -6.89
C VAL A 129 -3.31 13.65 -7.73
N GLN A 130 -3.67 14.21 -8.89
CA GLN A 130 -2.72 15.04 -9.67
C GLN A 130 -2.25 16.28 -8.90
N TYR A 131 -3.08 16.81 -7.99
CA TYR A 131 -2.67 17.91 -7.11
C TYR A 131 -1.59 17.46 -6.11
N VAL A 132 -1.64 16.20 -5.66
CA VAL A 132 -0.59 15.61 -4.82
C VAL A 132 0.71 15.50 -5.61
N GLU A 133 0.66 14.95 -6.84
CA GLU A 133 1.84 14.82 -7.69
C GLU A 133 2.47 16.19 -8.00
N ALA A 134 1.65 17.21 -8.25
CA ALA A 134 2.12 18.56 -8.53
C ALA A 134 2.71 19.28 -7.29
N ALA A 135 2.28 18.90 -6.09
CA ALA A 135 2.76 19.51 -4.84
C ALA A 135 3.99 18.81 -4.26
N HIS A 136 4.13 17.50 -4.52
CA HIS A 136 5.06 16.63 -3.80
C HIS A 136 5.91 15.74 -4.71
N GLY A 137 5.76 15.81 -6.03
CA GLY A 137 6.43 14.95 -6.99
C GLY A 137 5.68 13.63 -7.25
N ALA A 138 6.10 12.93 -8.30
CA ALA A 138 5.44 11.71 -8.75
C ALA A 138 5.71 10.53 -7.79
N PRO A 139 4.68 9.81 -7.30
CA PRO A 139 4.86 8.63 -6.46
C PRO A 139 5.68 7.54 -7.15
N ARG A 140 6.58 6.86 -6.42
CA ARG A 140 7.45 5.81 -6.94
C ARG A 140 7.37 4.48 -6.20
N ALA A 141 7.46 4.53 -4.87
CA ALA A 141 7.54 3.33 -4.05
C ALA A 141 7.06 3.60 -2.62
N PRO A 142 6.38 2.63 -1.96
CA PRO A 142 6.16 2.71 -0.53
C PRO A 142 7.52 2.73 0.20
N LYS A 143 7.66 3.65 1.15
CA LYS A 143 8.87 3.82 1.97
C LYS A 143 8.70 3.15 3.34
N MET A 144 7.61 3.48 4.02
CA MET A 144 7.24 2.90 5.30
C MET A 144 5.72 2.89 5.47
N LEU A 145 5.22 1.97 6.30
CA LEU A 145 3.83 1.88 6.73
C LEU A 145 3.79 1.29 8.14
N ASN A 146 3.22 2.04 9.08
CA ASN A 146 3.04 1.65 10.47
C ASN A 146 1.61 1.91 10.94
N VAL A 147 1.19 1.17 11.97
CA VAL A 147 -0.03 1.48 12.70
C VAL A 147 0.28 2.63 13.65
N PHE A 148 -0.55 3.67 13.62
CA PHE A 148 -0.42 4.82 14.52
C PHE A 148 -1.25 4.62 15.79
N SER A 149 -2.51 4.19 15.64
CA SER A 149 -3.37 3.89 16.78
C SER A 149 -4.45 2.89 16.42
N THR A 150 -4.77 2.02 17.38
CA THR A 150 -5.95 1.13 17.39
C THR A 150 -6.87 1.42 18.58
N ASP A 151 -6.54 2.44 19.37
CA ASP A 151 -7.31 2.80 20.55
C ASP A 151 -8.65 3.41 20.14
N PRO A 152 -9.79 2.78 20.50
CA PRO A 152 -11.10 3.31 20.16
C PRO A 152 -11.37 4.70 20.75
N ASP A 153 -10.79 5.07 21.89
CA ASP A 153 -10.98 6.40 22.47
C ASP A 153 -10.24 7.47 21.67
N VAL A 154 -9.03 7.18 21.18
CA VAL A 154 -8.28 8.05 20.26
C VAL A 154 -9.00 8.16 18.90
N LEU A 155 -9.40 7.03 18.32
CA LEU A 155 -10.07 7.00 17.01
C LEU A 155 -11.45 7.69 17.02
N ASN A 156 -12.05 7.84 18.20
CA ASN A 156 -13.38 8.42 18.37
C ASN A 156 -13.38 9.80 19.01
N ARG A 157 -12.22 10.47 19.14
CA ARG A 157 -12.10 11.79 19.80
C ARG A 157 -12.62 11.79 21.24
N ARG A 158 -12.46 10.67 21.95
CA ARG A 158 -12.97 10.42 23.31
C ARG A 158 -11.86 10.22 24.36
N SER A 159 -10.59 10.17 23.95
CA SER A 159 -9.47 10.03 24.88
C SER A 159 -9.49 11.15 25.92
N ARG A 160 -9.42 10.74 27.19
CA ARG A 160 -9.39 11.63 28.37
C ARG A 160 -7.98 11.87 28.88
N GLU A 161 -6.97 11.36 28.18
CA GLU A 161 -5.57 11.59 28.53
C GLU A 161 -5.19 13.05 28.29
N GLN A 162 -4.12 13.51 28.94
CA GLN A 162 -3.67 14.90 28.90
C GLN A 162 -3.48 15.44 27.47
N PHE A 163 -3.10 14.56 26.53
CA PHE A 163 -2.89 14.89 25.13
C PHE A 163 -3.89 14.20 24.18
N GLY A 164 -4.98 13.63 24.70
CA GLY A 164 -5.91 12.80 23.93
C GLY A 164 -6.53 13.49 22.72
N ALA A 165 -6.79 14.80 22.79
CA ALA A 165 -7.28 15.59 21.66
C ALA A 165 -6.22 15.70 20.54
N MET A 166 -4.95 15.89 20.92
CA MET A 166 -3.82 15.96 20.00
C MET A 166 -3.56 14.59 19.37
N ASP A 167 -3.62 13.51 20.15
CA ASP A 167 -3.47 12.13 19.65
C ASP A 167 -4.58 11.78 18.66
N SER A 168 -5.81 12.21 18.95
CA SER A 168 -6.95 12.04 18.05
C SER A 168 -6.74 12.81 16.74
N MET A 169 -6.31 14.08 16.81
CA MET A 169 -5.97 14.88 15.63
C MET A 169 -4.87 14.21 14.80
N PHE A 170 -3.84 13.67 15.45
CA PHE A 170 -2.79 12.94 14.75
C PHE A 170 -3.26 11.60 14.16
N ALA A 171 -4.16 10.89 14.83
CA ALA A 171 -4.66 9.60 14.37
C ALA A 171 -5.63 9.75 13.20
N ILE A 172 -6.64 10.60 13.31
CA ILE A 172 -7.75 10.65 12.34
C ILE A 172 -7.80 11.97 11.55
N GLY A 173 -6.95 12.95 11.85
CA GLY A 173 -6.87 14.20 11.10
C GLY A 173 -8.20 14.95 11.05
N ALA A 174 -8.50 15.50 9.88
CA ALA A 174 -9.74 16.18 9.54
C ALA A 174 -10.89 15.21 9.18
N MET A 175 -10.79 13.91 9.52
CA MET A 175 -11.86 12.94 9.26
C MET A 175 -13.21 13.47 9.75
N PRO A 176 -14.21 13.62 8.87
CA PRO A 176 -15.44 14.31 9.21
C PRO A 176 -16.34 13.45 10.10
N ASP A 177 -17.16 14.11 10.91
CA ASP A 177 -18.00 13.44 11.92
C ASP A 177 -19.15 12.61 11.33
N TRP A 178 -19.51 12.81 10.06
CA TRP A 178 -20.51 11.98 9.39
C TRP A 178 -20.01 10.56 9.09
N ILE A 179 -18.69 10.31 9.10
CA ILE A 179 -18.18 8.94 9.08
C ILE A 179 -18.27 8.40 10.51
N PRO A 180 -19.10 7.36 10.77
CA PRO A 180 -19.37 6.91 12.12
C PRO A 180 -18.09 6.56 12.89
N ALA A 181 -18.07 6.92 14.17
CA ALA A 181 -16.92 6.69 15.03
C ALA A 181 -16.77 5.20 15.37
N ASP A 182 -17.88 4.56 15.67
CA ASP A 182 -17.98 3.14 16.04
C ASP A 182 -17.54 2.15 14.96
N ILE A 183 -17.38 2.57 13.69
CA ILE A 183 -16.83 1.73 12.61
C ILE A 183 -15.33 1.90 12.41
N ARG A 184 -14.66 2.85 13.08
CA ARG A 184 -13.21 3.08 12.94
C ARG A 184 -12.45 1.97 13.66
N ARG A 185 -11.38 1.47 13.05
CA ARG A 185 -10.64 0.29 13.56
C ARG A 185 -9.15 0.50 13.73
N ALA A 186 -8.54 1.29 12.84
CA ALA A 186 -7.12 1.62 12.93
C ALA A 186 -6.82 2.91 12.20
N SER A 187 -5.89 3.69 12.73
CA SER A 187 -5.17 4.73 12.03
C SER A 187 -3.79 4.21 11.64
N LEU A 188 -3.39 4.46 10.40
CA LEU A 188 -2.10 4.11 9.84
C LEU A 188 -1.44 5.34 9.25
N ARG A 189 -0.11 5.35 9.31
CA ARG A 189 0.72 6.33 8.64
C ARG A 189 1.74 5.61 7.79
N GLY A 190 2.00 6.16 6.62
CA GLY A 190 3.10 5.71 5.81
C GLY A 190 3.68 6.84 5.01
N GLN A 191 4.82 6.56 4.40
CA GLN A 191 5.51 7.47 3.49
C GLN A 191 5.60 6.81 2.13
N ILE A 192 5.52 7.64 1.08
CA ILE A 192 5.70 7.23 -0.30
C ILE A 192 6.85 8.04 -0.87
N HIS A 193 7.90 7.35 -1.34
CA HIS A 193 8.99 7.99 -2.07
C HIS A 193 8.45 8.64 -3.33
N THR A 194 9.01 9.80 -3.65
CA THR A 194 8.63 10.62 -4.79
C THR A 194 9.80 10.86 -5.71
N GLU A 195 9.49 11.12 -6.97
CA GLU A 195 10.44 11.63 -7.94
C GLU A 195 10.07 13.07 -8.26
N LEU A 196 10.95 14.00 -7.92
CA LEU A 196 10.79 15.41 -8.23
C LEU A 196 11.11 15.67 -9.71
N SER A 197 10.30 16.50 -10.36
CA SER A 197 10.55 17.02 -11.70
C SER A 197 11.83 17.88 -11.73
N PRO A 198 12.42 18.12 -12.92
CA PRO A 198 13.58 19.00 -13.05
C PRO A 198 13.37 20.40 -12.45
N GLN A 199 12.16 20.96 -12.59
CA GLN A 199 11.82 22.26 -12.02
C GLN A 199 11.76 22.21 -10.48
N GLU A 200 11.16 21.16 -9.91
CA GLU A 200 11.09 20.99 -8.46
C GLU A 200 12.48 20.77 -7.85
N LEU A 201 13.34 19.98 -8.50
CA LEU A 201 14.73 19.81 -8.10
C LEU A 201 15.50 21.14 -8.11
N ALA A 202 15.33 21.94 -9.15
CA ALA A 202 15.94 23.27 -9.23
C ALA A 202 15.45 24.18 -8.08
N ASN A 203 14.16 24.15 -7.77
CA ASN A 203 13.58 24.93 -6.67
C ASN A 203 14.08 24.47 -5.29
N VAL A 204 14.31 23.16 -5.08
CA VAL A 204 14.90 22.64 -3.84
C VAL A 204 16.36 23.05 -3.73
N ALA A 205 17.15 22.82 -4.78
CA ALA A 205 18.57 23.16 -4.82
C ALA A 205 18.80 24.65 -4.56
N GLN A 206 17.99 25.53 -5.20
CA GLN A 206 18.03 26.97 -4.97
C GLN A 206 17.75 27.35 -3.51
N ARG A 207 16.75 26.72 -2.88
CA ARG A 207 16.41 26.98 -1.46
C ARG A 207 17.52 26.54 -0.50
N GLN A 208 18.25 25.49 -0.86
CA GLN A 208 19.39 24.99 -0.09
C GLN A 208 20.71 25.69 -0.43
N GLY A 209 20.74 26.54 -1.45
CA GLY A 209 21.95 27.24 -1.88
C GLY A 209 23.00 26.35 -2.54
N ILE A 210 22.57 25.24 -3.16
CA ILE A 210 23.43 24.26 -3.85
C ILE A 210 22.99 24.05 -5.29
N THR A 211 23.81 23.36 -6.08
CA THR A 211 23.45 22.92 -7.44
C THR A 211 22.55 21.69 -7.41
N VAL A 212 21.83 21.43 -8.51
CA VAL A 212 21.02 20.20 -8.65
C VAL A 212 21.91 18.95 -8.62
N GLU A 213 23.12 19.05 -9.15
CA GLU A 213 24.11 17.97 -9.16
C GLU A 213 24.62 17.65 -7.75
N GLU A 214 24.80 18.67 -6.89
CA GLU A 214 25.14 18.49 -5.48
C GLU A 214 23.96 17.88 -4.71
N LEU A 215 22.75 18.39 -4.91
CA LEU A 215 21.53 17.86 -4.28
C LEU A 215 21.32 16.37 -4.60
N LYS A 216 21.54 15.95 -5.84
CA LYS A 216 21.39 14.54 -6.26
C LYS A 216 22.47 13.61 -5.70
N LYS A 217 23.59 14.15 -5.24
CA LYS A 217 24.68 13.38 -4.61
C LYS A 217 24.52 13.30 -3.10
N ASP A 218 23.66 14.14 -2.53
CA ASP A 218 23.32 14.08 -1.12
C ASP A 218 22.58 12.77 -0.82
N GLN A 219 23.12 12.00 0.12
CA GLN A 219 22.52 10.73 0.55
C GLN A 219 21.29 10.95 1.43
N ASP A 220 21.19 12.13 2.04
CA ASP A 220 20.05 12.52 2.89
C ASP A 220 18.91 13.13 2.05
N PHE A 221 19.15 13.41 0.76
CA PHE A 221 18.11 13.85 -0.15
C PHE A 221 17.21 12.68 -0.59
N ASP A 222 16.18 12.43 0.22
CA ASP A 222 15.18 11.39 -0.01
C ASP A 222 13.77 12.00 0.00
N PRO A 223 13.26 12.51 -1.15
CA PRO A 223 11.97 13.18 -1.20
C PRO A 223 10.80 12.18 -1.08
N TYR A 224 9.84 12.50 -0.21
CA TYR A 224 8.63 11.72 0.02
C TYR A 224 7.44 12.62 0.35
N PHE A 225 6.24 12.04 0.39
CA PHE A 225 5.10 12.61 1.12
C PHE A 225 4.53 11.57 2.10
N ASN A 226 3.79 12.07 3.08
CA ASN A 226 3.06 11.27 4.04
C ASN A 226 1.68 10.91 3.53
N LEU A 227 1.23 9.70 3.81
CA LEU A 227 -0.13 9.24 3.57
C LEU A 227 -0.69 8.68 4.87
N LYS A 228 -1.69 9.37 5.41
CA LYS A 228 -2.49 8.91 6.55
C LYS A 228 -3.71 8.15 6.03
N VAL A 229 -4.03 7.03 6.65
CA VAL A 229 -5.21 6.21 6.34
C VAL A 229 -5.92 5.84 7.62
N VAL A 230 -7.24 5.99 7.64
CA VAL A 230 -8.10 5.40 8.68
C VAL A 230 -8.84 4.22 8.07
N LEU A 231 -8.67 3.04 8.65
CA LEU A 231 -9.44 1.85 8.29
C LEU A 231 -10.77 1.84 9.05
N VAL A 232 -11.84 1.57 8.31
CA VAL A 232 -13.19 1.38 8.84
C VAL A 232 -13.70 -0.01 8.51
N GLU A 233 -14.62 -0.51 9.33
CA GLU A 233 -15.35 -1.74 9.07
C GLU A 233 -16.64 -1.44 8.31
N GLU A 234 -16.78 -2.01 7.12
CA GLU A 234 -17.96 -1.88 6.27
C GLU A 234 -18.37 -3.29 5.79
N ALA A 235 -19.59 -3.71 6.12
CA ALA A 235 -20.11 -5.04 5.78
C ALA A 235 -19.18 -6.19 6.21
N GLY A 236 -18.56 -6.08 7.39
CA GLY A 236 -17.64 -7.09 7.94
C GLY A 236 -16.25 -7.10 7.31
N GLN A 237 -15.93 -6.13 6.44
CA GLN A 237 -14.62 -5.99 5.81
C GLN A 237 -13.94 -4.68 6.24
N LEU A 238 -12.62 -4.74 6.44
CA LEU A 238 -11.82 -3.54 6.63
C LEU A 238 -11.54 -2.86 5.29
N LYS A 239 -11.85 -1.56 5.20
CA LYS A 239 -11.61 -0.73 4.02
C LYS A 239 -11.01 0.61 4.40
N VAL A 240 -10.45 1.32 3.41
CA VAL A 240 -10.01 2.71 3.63
C VAL A 240 -11.23 3.61 3.81
N GLY A 241 -11.45 4.04 5.05
CA GLY A 241 -12.57 4.90 5.47
C GLY A 241 -12.33 6.38 5.21
N TYR A 242 -11.07 6.79 5.36
CA TYR A 242 -10.61 8.16 5.19
C TYR A 242 -9.11 8.16 4.92
N PHE A 243 -8.61 9.19 4.24
CA PHE A 243 -7.19 9.37 3.96
C PHE A 243 -6.82 10.85 3.87
N GLU A 244 -5.54 11.15 4.10
CA GLU A 244 -4.93 12.46 3.88
C GLU A 244 -3.52 12.29 3.30
N PHE A 245 -3.24 12.98 2.22
CA PHE A 245 -1.89 13.24 1.72
C PHE A 245 -1.35 14.47 2.45
N LEU A 246 -0.17 14.35 3.04
CA LEU A 246 0.43 15.38 3.87
C LEU A 246 1.87 15.64 3.43
N PRO A 247 2.37 16.88 3.53
CA PRO A 247 3.78 17.14 3.33
C PRO A 247 4.64 16.38 4.36
N PRO A 248 5.95 16.23 4.12
CA PRO A 248 6.91 15.86 5.15
C PRO A 248 6.74 16.73 6.41
N SER A 249 6.85 16.10 7.57
CA SER A 249 6.70 16.70 8.88
C SER A 249 8.04 16.70 9.63
N MET A 250 8.26 17.67 10.52
CA MET A 250 9.44 17.69 11.38
C MET A 250 9.49 16.51 12.38
N MET A 251 8.37 15.81 12.56
CA MET A 251 8.22 14.67 13.48
C MET A 251 8.40 13.31 12.78
N ASP A 252 8.79 13.32 11.49
CA ASP A 252 9.02 12.12 10.68
C ASP A 252 10.44 11.55 10.84
#